data_AF-A0A3T0KT97-F1
#
_entry.id   AF-A0A3T0KT97-F1
#
_cell.length_a   1.000
_cell.length_b   1.000
_cell.length_c   1.000
_cell.angle_alpha   90.00
_cell.angle_beta   90.00
_cell.angle_gamma   90.00
#
_symmetry.space_group_name_H-M   'P 1'
#
loop_
_entity.id
_entity.type
_entity.pdbx_description
1 polymer ?
#
loop_
_entity_poly.entity_id
_entity_poly.type
_entity_poly.pdbx_seq_one_letter_code
_entity_poly.pdbx_strand_id
1 'polypeptide(L)'
;MACECCPFAFTDASEEVQNYGCLPTPYDIIQMKRKTGHNWACHSNEKKICKGFVDHVKWSQENAFADKLDDIDTSKGNLISYETWYYKGEEEAIKEADSKEHTKKG
;
A
#
# COMPACT_ATOMS: atom_id res chain seq x y z
N MET A 1 -14.17 -7.59 7.60
CA MET A 1 -14.84 -7.46 6.29
C MET A 1 -13.79 -6.97 5.32
N ALA A 2 -13.48 -7.73 4.28
CA ALA A 2 -12.67 -7.21 3.17
C ALA A 2 -13.43 -6.00 2.60
N CYS A 3 -12.74 -4.88 2.40
CA CYS A 3 -13.38 -3.75 1.71
C CYS A 3 -13.66 -4.18 0.27
N GLU A 4 -14.92 -4.09 -0.15
CA GLU A 4 -15.38 -4.52 -1.47
C GLU A 4 -14.62 -3.82 -2.60
N CYS A 5 -14.24 -2.55 -2.39
CA CYS A 5 -13.46 -1.76 -3.32
C CYS A 5 -11.93 -1.84 -3.08
N CYS A 6 -11.45 -2.72 -2.19
CA CYS A 6 -10.02 -2.85 -1.92
C CYS A 6 -9.29 -3.28 -3.20
N PRO A 7 -8.18 -2.63 -3.61
CA PRO A 7 -7.45 -3.02 -4.82
C PRO A 7 -6.90 -4.46 -4.76
N PHE A 8 -6.75 -5.01 -3.56
CA PHE A 8 -6.32 -6.41 -3.34
C PHE A 8 -7.49 -7.39 -3.17
N ALA A 9 -8.75 -6.96 -3.37
CA ALA A 9 -9.91 -7.85 -3.38
C ALA A 9 -10.12 -8.53 -4.73
N PHE A 10 -9.65 -7.92 -5.84
CA PHE A 10 -9.79 -8.44 -7.20
C PHE A 10 -11.25 -8.76 -7.57
N THR A 11 -12.16 -7.88 -7.16
CA THR A 11 -13.59 -7.88 -7.50
C THR A 11 -13.88 -6.84 -8.57
N ASP A 12 -15.00 -6.97 -9.29
CA ASP A 12 -15.47 -5.97 -10.27
C ASP A 12 -15.49 -4.56 -9.67
N ALA A 13 -16.01 -4.41 -8.44
CA ALA A 13 -16.04 -3.13 -7.73
C ALA A 13 -14.63 -2.58 -7.46
N SER A 14 -13.67 -3.44 -7.12
CA SER A 14 -12.29 -3.01 -6.93
C SER A 14 -11.64 -2.57 -8.25
N GLU A 15 -11.91 -3.25 -9.35
CA GLU A 15 -11.38 -2.92 -10.67
C GLU A 15 -11.97 -1.61 -11.19
N GLU A 16 -13.28 -1.41 -11.01
CA GLU A 16 -13.98 -0.18 -11.38
C GLU A 16 -13.39 1.04 -10.65
N VAL A 17 -13.20 0.95 -9.34
CA VAL A 17 -12.63 2.05 -8.53
C VAL A 17 -11.17 2.34 -8.92
N GLN A 18 -10.39 1.31 -9.29
CA GLN A 18 -9.04 1.49 -9.85
C GLN A 18 -9.08 2.20 -11.21
N ASN A 19 -9.99 1.80 -12.11
CA ASN A 19 -10.14 2.39 -13.45
C ASN A 19 -10.58 3.86 -13.41
N TYR A 20 -11.33 4.27 -12.39
CA TYR A 20 -11.65 5.68 -12.17
C TYR A 20 -10.50 6.49 -11.53
N GLY A 21 -9.37 5.85 -11.21
CA GLY A 21 -8.24 6.49 -10.52
C GLY A 21 -8.52 6.84 -9.07
N CYS A 22 -9.59 6.27 -8.48
CA CYS A 22 -9.93 6.52 -7.08
C CYS A 22 -9.00 5.76 -6.13
N LEU A 23 -8.46 4.62 -6.54
CA LEU A 23 -7.46 3.88 -5.75
C LEU A 23 -6.30 3.45 -6.65
N PRO A 24 -5.06 3.44 -6.12
CA PRO A 24 -3.93 2.89 -6.86
C PRO A 24 -4.09 1.39 -7.06
N THR A 25 -3.55 0.88 -8.15
CA THR A 25 -3.54 -0.56 -8.43
C THR A 25 -2.57 -1.29 -7.50
N PRO A 26 -2.68 -2.63 -7.34
CA PRO A 26 -1.64 -3.42 -6.67
C PRO A 26 -0.24 -3.17 -7.23
N TYR A 27 -0.12 -3.04 -8.56
CA TYR A 27 1.16 -2.74 -9.21
C TYR A 27 1.73 -1.40 -8.76
N ASP A 28 0.92 -0.34 -8.75
CA ASP A 28 1.35 1.00 -8.32
C ASP A 28 1.85 0.99 -6.87
N ILE A 29 1.15 0.27 -6.00
CA ILE A 29 1.54 0.12 -4.58
C ILE A 29 2.89 -0.59 -4.46
N ILE A 30 3.14 -1.64 -5.25
CA ILE A 30 4.44 -2.34 -5.29
C ILE A 30 5.55 -1.43 -5.80
N GLN A 31 5.30 -0.67 -6.88
CA GLN A 31 6.30 0.26 -7.42
C GLN A 31 6.61 1.39 -6.45
N MET A 32 5.60 1.91 -5.76
CA MET A 32 5.78 2.89 -4.69
C MET A 32 6.71 2.31 -3.61
N LYS A 33 6.43 1.08 -3.14
CA LYS A 33 7.25 0.41 -2.12
C LYS A 33 8.71 0.27 -2.56
N ARG A 34 8.96 -0.12 -3.82
CA ARG A 34 10.32 -0.22 -4.39
C ARG A 34 11.01 1.13 -4.49
N LYS A 35 10.28 2.15 -4.96
CA LYS A 35 10.81 3.49 -5.21
C LYS A 35 11.20 4.21 -3.92
N THR A 36 10.41 4.07 -2.86
CA THR A 36 10.56 4.92 -1.67
C THR A 36 10.83 4.15 -0.38
N GLY A 37 10.68 2.82 -0.37
CA GLY A 37 10.78 1.98 0.82
C GLY A 37 9.57 2.04 1.75
N HIS A 38 8.60 2.92 1.51
CA HIS A 38 7.42 3.09 2.36
C HIS A 38 6.37 1.99 2.16
N ASN A 39 5.62 1.70 3.22
CA ASN A 39 4.46 0.82 3.17
C ASN A 39 3.19 1.62 2.86
N TRP A 40 2.17 0.92 2.36
CA TRP A 40 0.88 1.52 2.10
C TRP A 40 -0.04 1.43 3.31
N ALA A 41 -0.68 2.54 3.71
CA ALA A 41 -1.68 2.52 4.76
C ALA A 41 -3.00 1.88 4.27
N CYS A 42 -3.78 1.33 5.20
CA CYS A 42 -5.11 0.85 4.87
C CYS A 42 -6.04 2.04 4.62
N HIS A 43 -6.74 2.08 3.49
CA HIS A 43 -7.70 3.16 3.17
C HIS A 43 -8.79 3.30 4.25
N SER A 44 -9.19 2.20 4.91
CA SER A 44 -10.20 2.21 5.97
C SER A 44 -9.65 2.64 7.34
N ASN A 45 -8.32 2.64 7.52
CA ASN A 45 -7.65 3.06 8.74
C ASN A 45 -6.17 3.35 8.45
N GLU A 46 -5.86 4.62 8.26
CA GLU A 46 -4.52 5.04 7.83
C GLU A 46 -3.41 4.84 8.86
N LYS A 47 -3.77 4.46 10.10
CA LYS A 47 -2.79 4.14 11.16
C LYS A 47 -2.27 2.71 11.08
N LYS A 48 -2.78 1.90 10.16
CA LYS A 48 -2.41 0.49 9.99
C LYS A 48 -1.88 0.25 8.59
N ILE A 49 -0.92 -0.67 8.48
CA ILE A 49 -0.49 -1.19 7.17
C ILE A 49 -1.64 -1.86 6.44
N CYS A 50 -1.69 -1.70 5.13
CA CYS A 50 -2.65 -2.35 4.26
C CYS A 50 -2.46 -3.88 4.31
N LYS A 51 -3.45 -4.59 4.88
CA LYS A 51 -3.40 -6.05 4.99
C LYS A 51 -3.37 -6.74 3.62
N GLY A 52 -4.13 -6.23 2.65
CA GLY A 52 -4.16 -6.80 1.29
C GLY A 52 -2.78 -6.74 0.62
N PHE A 53 -2.06 -5.64 0.78
CA PHE A 53 -0.68 -5.50 0.31
C PHE A 53 0.26 -6.53 0.95
N VAL A 54 0.21 -6.67 2.27
CA VAL A 54 1.04 -7.64 3.00
C VAL A 54 0.73 -9.08 2.57
N ASP A 55 -0.54 -9.44 2.49
CA ASP A 55 -0.96 -10.79 2.10
C ASP A 55 -0.58 -11.08 0.63
N HIS A 56 -0.67 -10.09 -0.26
CA HIS A 56 -0.27 -10.22 -1.66
C HIS A 56 1.24 -10.46 -1.83
N VAL A 57 2.07 -9.68 -1.14
CA VAL A 57 3.54 -9.88 -1.12
C VAL A 57 3.88 -11.27 -0.60
N LYS A 58 3.29 -11.66 0.53
CA LYS A 58 3.51 -12.98 1.12
C LYS A 58 3.13 -14.11 0.17
N TRP A 59 1.95 -14.02 -0.44
CA TRP A 59 1.48 -15.02 -1.41
C TRP A 59 2.44 -15.13 -2.61
N SER A 60 2.90 -14.01 -3.15
CA SER A 60 3.88 -13.99 -4.24
C SER A 60 5.21 -14.66 -3.86
N GLN A 61 5.72 -14.37 -2.67
CA GLN A 61 6.96 -14.96 -2.16
C GLN A 61 6.83 -16.48 -1.96
N GLU A 62 5.70 -16.95 -1.44
CA GLU A 62 5.46 -18.37 -1.15
C GLU A 62 5.04 -19.19 -2.38
N ASN A 63 4.35 -18.59 -3.36
CA ASN A 63 3.80 -19.30 -4.51
C ASN A 63 4.82 -19.44 -5.65
N ALA A 64 5.10 -20.66 -6.09
CA ALA A 64 6.07 -20.95 -7.16
C ALA A 64 5.66 -20.44 -8.56
N PHE A 65 4.38 -20.12 -8.76
CA PHE A 65 3.84 -19.69 -10.05
C PHE A 65 3.57 -18.18 -10.13
N ALA A 66 3.86 -17.44 -9.06
CA ALA A 66 3.70 -16.00 -9.01
C ALA A 66 4.97 -15.27 -9.46
N ASP A 67 4.82 -14.06 -9.98
CA ASP A 67 5.93 -13.12 -10.10
C ASP A 67 6.51 -12.88 -8.70
N LYS A 68 7.80 -13.13 -8.52
CA LYS A 68 8.46 -13.08 -7.21
C LYS A 68 8.68 -11.64 -6.74
N LEU A 69 8.16 -11.35 -5.54
CA LEU A 69 8.34 -10.10 -4.81
C LEU A 69 9.31 -10.28 -3.64
N ASP A 70 10.41 -11.02 -3.85
CA ASP A 70 11.40 -11.32 -2.81
C ASP A 70 12.19 -10.07 -2.36
N ASP A 71 12.17 -9.01 -3.16
CA ASP A 71 12.79 -7.71 -2.85
C ASP A 71 11.94 -6.85 -1.89
N ILE A 72 10.69 -7.24 -1.63
CA ILE A 72 9.75 -6.45 -0.84
C ILE A 72 9.75 -6.89 0.64
N ASP A 73 10.23 -6.01 1.51
CA ASP A 73 10.14 -6.17 2.98
C ASP A 73 9.02 -5.29 3.56
N THR A 74 7.87 -5.91 3.87
CA THR A 74 6.70 -5.21 4.44
C THR A 74 6.84 -4.92 5.93
N SER A 75 7.89 -5.40 6.60
CA SER A 75 8.13 -5.13 8.03
C SER A 75 8.81 -3.78 8.28
N LYS A 76 9.36 -3.16 7.22
CA LYS A 76 10.08 -1.88 7.28
C LYS A 76 9.38 -0.81 6.45
N GLY A 77 9.54 0.45 6.84
CA GLY A 77 9.00 1.61 6.13
C GLY A 77 7.75 2.20 6.76
N ASN A 78 7.69 3.53 6.80
CA ASN A 78 6.55 4.28 7.31
C ASN A 78 5.33 4.15 6.37
N LEU A 79 4.16 4.60 6.82
CA LEU A 79 2.90 4.45 6.10
C LEU A 79 2.59 5.67 5.24
N ILE A 80 2.43 5.48 3.93
CA ILE A 80 1.83 6.46 3.03
C ILE A 80 0.33 6.52 3.29
N SER A 81 -0.17 7.71 3.64
CA SER A 81 -1.61 8.01 3.75
C SER A 81 -2.24 8.03 2.35
N TYR A 82 -3.38 7.35 2.21
CA TYR A 82 -4.16 7.40 0.99
C TYR A 82 -4.79 8.79 0.82
N GLU A 83 -5.34 9.37 1.88
CA GLU A 83 -5.96 10.70 1.82
C GLU A 83 -4.95 11.76 1.39
N THR A 84 -3.75 11.76 1.97
CA THR A 84 -2.70 12.71 1.57
C THR A 84 -2.25 12.46 0.14
N TRP A 85 -2.06 11.21 -0.27
CA TRP A 85 -1.72 10.88 -1.66
C TRP A 85 -2.80 11.34 -2.65
N TYR A 86 -4.08 11.08 -2.34
CA TYR A 86 -5.20 11.39 -3.21
C TYR A 86 -5.47 12.89 -3.33
N TYR A 87 -5.47 13.62 -2.21
CA TYR A 87 -5.81 15.04 -2.21
C TYR A 87 -4.62 15.99 -2.43
N LYS A 88 -3.39 15.56 -2.09
CA LYS A 88 -2.18 16.42 -2.13
C LYS A 88 -1.08 15.88 -3.03
N GLY A 89 -1.20 14.64 -3.51
CA GLY A 89 -0.22 14.02 -4.39
C GLY A 89 0.87 13.22 -3.67
N GLU A 90 1.64 12.48 -4.46
CA GLU A 90 2.64 11.52 -3.98
C GLU A 90 3.75 12.17 -3.15
N GLU A 91 4.29 13.30 -3.60
CA GLU A 91 5.42 13.96 -2.93
C GLU A 91 5.08 14.38 -1.49
N GLU A 92 3.91 14.99 -1.28
CA GLU A 92 3.46 15.38 0.06
C GLU A 92 3.13 14.17 0.92
N ALA A 93 2.63 13.08 0.33
CA ALA A 93 2.35 11.84 1.06
C ALA A 93 3.63 11.15 1.55
N ILE A 94 4.69 11.13 0.73
CA ILE A 94 6.03 10.64 1.11
C ILE A 94 6.60 11.50 2.22
N LYS A 95 6.62 12.82 2.03
CA LYS A 95 7.12 13.78 3.03
C LYS A 95 6.39 13.65 4.37
N GLU A 96 5.07 13.46 4.33
CA GLU A 96 4.28 13.21 5.54
C GLU A 96 4.67 11.89 6.22
N ALA A 97 4.89 10.82 5.45
CA ALA A 97 5.30 9.53 5.98
C ALA A 97 6.72 9.56 6.58
N ASP A 98 7.65 10.28 5.95
CA ASP A 98 9.01 10.51 6.47
C ASP A 98 8.98 11.32 7.78
N SER A 99 8.13 12.35 7.84
CA SER A 99 8.01 13.23 9.01
C SER A 99 7.38 12.55 10.23
N LYS A 100 6.72 11.41 10.03
CA LYS A 100 6.05 10.63 11.08
C LYS A 100 6.97 9.64 11.79
N GLU A 101 8.30 9.79 11.69
CA GLU A 101 9.25 9.00 12.50
C GLU A 101 8.73 8.91 13.93
N HIS A 102 8.42 7.67 14.34
CA HIS A 102 7.99 7.37 15.68
C HIS A 102 8.97 8.03 16.65
N THR A 103 8.45 8.95 17.45
CA THR A 103 9.02 9.27 18.75
C THR A 103 9.41 7.95 19.40
N LYS A 104 10.70 7.60 19.35
CA LYS A 104 11.28 6.64 20.27
C LYS A 104 11.00 7.25 21.63
N LYS A 105 9.97 6.74 22.32
CA LYS A 105 9.84 6.98 23.76
C LYS A 105 11.18 6.55 24.35
N GLY A 106 11.90 7.52 24.89
CA GLY A 106 13.10 7.28 25.69
C GLY A 106 12.82 6.47 26.94
#